data_AF-A0A382Y0S6-F1
#
_entry.id   AF-A0A382Y0S6-F1
#
_cell.length_a   1.000
_cell.length_b   1.000
_cell.length_c   1.000
_cell.angle_alpha   90.00
_cell.angle_beta   90.00
_cell.angle_gamma   90.00
#
_symmetry.space_group_name_H-M   'P 1'
#
loop_
_entity.id
_entity.type
_entity.pdbx_description
1 polymer ?
#
loop_
_entity_poly.entity_id
_entity_poly.type
_entity_poly.pdbx_seq_one_letter_code
_entity_poly.pdbx_strand_id
1 'polypeptide(L)' 'VQVEGVNEIPSCHGGLENLDNEYDYVLDDLEGEIPRDLKGTFFRNGPGRQKIGDTAYGHWFDGDGMLCAF' A
#
# COMPACT_ATOMS: atom_id res chain seq x y z
N VAL A 1 6.00 -17.71 9.27
CA VAL A 1 5.03 -17.44 10.34
C VAL A 1 5.11 -15.94 10.59
N GLN A 2 4.12 -15.19 10.11
CA GLN A 2 4.03 -13.75 10.32
C GLN A 2 3.68 -13.53 11.79
N VAL A 3 4.51 -12.79 12.52
CA VAL A 3 4.37 -12.61 13.97
C VAL A 3 3.29 -11.55 14.20
N GLU A 4 2.22 -11.92 14.90
CA GLU A 4 1.18 -10.98 15.31
C GLU A 4 1.76 -9.86 16.18
N GLY A 5 1.34 -8.62 15.90
CA GLY A 5 1.19 -7.61 16.95
C GLY A 5 2.45 -6.88 17.43
N VAL A 6 3.43 -6.59 16.58
CA VAL A 6 4.35 -5.48 16.88
C VAL A 6 3.63 -4.16 16.60
N ASN A 7 3.01 -3.60 17.64
CA ASN A 7 2.43 -2.26 17.61
C ASN A 7 3.54 -1.21 17.75
N GLU A 8 4.44 -1.18 16.78
CA GLU A 8 5.47 -0.15 16.65
C GLU A 8 4.82 1.16 16.21
N ILE A 9 5.33 2.30 16.71
CA ILE A 9 4.89 3.62 16.24
C ILE A 9 5.05 3.63 14.72
N PRO A 10 4.00 3.96 13.94
CA PRO A 10 4.11 4.02 12.49
C PRO A 10 5.26 4.97 12.13
N SER A 11 6.35 4.41 11.63
CA SER A 11 7.38 5.22 11.00
C SER A 11 7.05 5.32 9.52
N CYS A 12 7.30 6.48 8.91
CA CYS A 12 7.10 6.64 7.48
C CYS A 12 7.94 5.67 6.65
N HIS A 13 8.99 5.06 7.23
CA HIS A 13 9.87 4.12 6.55
C HIS A 13 9.12 2.92 5.97
N GLY A 14 8.18 2.31 6.70
CA GLY A 14 7.41 1.17 6.17
C GLY A 14 6.55 1.53 4.97
N GLY A 15 6.02 2.77 4.92
CA GLY A 15 5.26 3.28 3.78
C GLY A 15 6.12 3.76 2.60
N LEU A 16 7.45 3.76 2.76
CA LEU A 16 8.44 4.14 1.75
C LEU A 16 9.37 2.97 1.40
N GLU A 17 9.02 1.74 1.77
CA GLU A 17 9.69 0.54 1.26
C GLU A 17 9.04 0.06 -0.03
N ASN A 18 9.69 -0.89 -0.70
CA ASN A 18 9.10 -1.54 -1.87
C ASN A 18 7.91 -2.41 -1.48
N LEU A 19 6.87 -2.34 -2.29
CA LEU A 19 5.90 -3.41 -2.44
C LEU A 19 6.28 -4.23 -3.68
N ASP A 20 7.11 -5.26 -3.49
CA ASP A 20 7.64 -6.07 -4.60
C ASP A 20 6.61 -7.06 -5.19
N ASN A 21 5.52 -7.33 -4.47
CA ASN A 21 4.46 -8.25 -4.88
C ASN A 21 3.12 -7.52 -4.97
N GLU A 22 2.39 -7.74 -6.05
CA GLU A 22 1.02 -7.27 -6.22
C GLU A 22 0.04 -8.32 -5.69
N TYR A 23 -1.04 -7.86 -5.08
CA TYR A 23 -2.06 -8.71 -4.49
C TYR A 23 -3.46 -8.22 -4.88
N ASP A 24 -4.39 -9.17 -4.93
CA ASP A 24 -5.82 -8.93 -5.14
C ASP A 24 -6.57 -9.63 -4.00
N TYR A 25 -7.46 -8.90 -3.33
CA TYR A 25 -8.14 -9.35 -2.11
C TYR A 25 -9.64 -9.14 -2.22
N VAL A 26 -10.39 -10.10 -1.67
CA VAL A 26 -11.80 -9.90 -1.38
C VAL A 26 -11.95 -9.26 0.00
N LEU A 27 -12.74 -8.20 0.10
CA LEU A 27 -13.07 -7.55 1.37
C LEU A 27 -14.14 -8.36 2.11
N ASP A 28 -13.70 -9.31 2.92
CA ASP A 28 -14.59 -10.19 3.70
C ASP A 28 -14.87 -9.67 5.12
N ASP A 29 -13.99 -8.82 5.65
CA ASP A 29 -14.09 -8.25 7.00
C ASP A 29 -14.37 -6.74 6.93
N LEU A 30 -15.56 -6.35 7.38
CA LEU A 30 -16.09 -4.98 7.28
C LEU A 30 -16.71 -4.56 8.61
N GLU A 31 -16.29 -3.41 9.12
CA GLU A 31 -16.96 -2.74 10.24
C GLU A 31 -17.94 -1.68 9.71
N GLY A 32 -19.21 -1.77 10.10
CA GLY A 32 -20.27 -0.86 9.66
C GLY A 32 -20.93 -1.27 8.34
N GLU A 33 -21.42 -0.29 7.57
CA GLU A 33 -22.13 -0.52 6.31
C GLU A 33 -21.61 0.40 5.19
N ILE A 34 -21.38 -0.18 4.01
CA ILE A 34 -21.01 0.60 2.81
C ILE A 34 -22.28 1.28 2.26
N PRO A 35 -22.24 2.61 1.97
CA PRO A 35 -23.38 3.30 1.37
C PRO A 35 -23.85 2.64 0.06
N ARG A 36 -25.16 2.43 -0.07
CA ARG A 36 -25.75 1.66 -1.19
C ARG A 36 -25.53 2.33 -2.55
N ASP A 37 -25.41 3.64 -2.55
CA ASP A 37 -25.18 4.52 -3.70
C ASP A 37 -23.70 4.70 -4.04
N LEU A 38 -22.77 4.23 -3.19
CA LEU A 38 -21.35 4.19 -3.53
C LEU A 38 -21.09 3.09 -4.55
N LYS A 39 -20.94 3.50 -5.81
CA LYS A 39 -20.65 2.63 -6.96
C LYS A 39 -19.52 3.21 -7.78
N GLY A 40 -18.47 2.43 -7.97
CA GLY A 40 -17.31 2.83 -8.75
C GLY A 40 -16.07 2.07 -8.29
N THR A 41 -14.92 2.55 -8.74
CA THR A 41 -13.61 2.07 -8.32
C THR A 41 -12.80 3.27 -7.86
N PHE A 42 -12.24 3.21 -6.66
CA PHE A 42 -11.36 4.26 -6.18
C PHE A 42 -9.92 3.93 -6.55
N PHE A 43 -9.30 4.77 -7.38
CA PHE A 43 -7.90 4.60 -7.78
C PHE A 43 -6.99 5.54 -7.00
N ARG A 44 -5.89 5.00 -6.47
CA ARG A 44 -4.76 5.78 -5.96
C ARG A 44 -3.52 5.53 -6.79
N ASN A 45 -2.75 6.58 -7.04
CA ASN A 45 -1.46 6.53 -7.71
C ASN A 45 -0.38 7.05 -6.77
N GLY A 46 0.72 6.33 -6.66
CA GLY A 46 1.88 6.73 -5.86
C GLY A 46 3.08 5.81 -6.12
N PRO A 47 4.22 6.08 -5.49
CA PRO A 47 5.39 5.22 -5.62
C PRO A 47 5.14 3.87 -4.90
N GLY A 48 5.29 2.76 -5.62
CA GLY A 48 5.23 1.40 -5.07
C GLY A 48 6.60 0.75 -4.89
N ARG A 49 7.64 1.35 -5.48
CA ARG A 49 9.02 0.88 -5.38
C ARG A 49 9.97 2.06 -5.19
N GLN A 50 10.72 2.05 -4.08
CA GLN A 50 11.61 3.13 -3.64
C GLN A 50 13.11 2.75 -3.72
N LYS A 51 13.43 1.53 -4.17
CA LYS A 51 14.80 1.10 -4.50
C LYS A 51 14.82 0.04 -5.61
N ILE A 52 15.92 -0.02 -6.35
CA ILE A 52 16.24 -1.08 -7.32
C ILE A 52 17.47 -1.84 -6.82
N GLY A 53 17.29 -3.11 -6.46
CA GLY A 53 18.33 -3.87 -5.75
C GLY A 53 18.74 -3.15 -4.46
N ASP A 54 20.03 -2.88 -4.31
CA ASP A 54 20.58 -2.19 -3.14
C ASP A 54 20.64 -0.65 -3.28
N THR A 55 20.15 -0.10 -4.40
CA THR A 55 20.20 1.35 -4.66
C THR A 55 18.85 2.01 -4.41
N ALA A 56 18.76 2.87 -3.40
CA ALA A 56 17.57 3.67 -3.10
C ALA A 56 17.48 4.93 -3.98
N TYR A 57 16.26 5.38 -4.27
CA TYR A 57 16.05 6.70 -4.85
C TYR A 57 16.38 7.81 -3.84
N GLY A 58 16.69 9.01 -4.35
CA GLY A 58 17.13 10.15 -3.53
C GLY A 58 15.98 10.89 -2.85
N HIS A 59 14.75 10.76 -3.35
CA HIS A 59 13.58 11.44 -2.84
C HIS A 59 12.34 10.55 -2.94
N TRP A 60 11.40 10.70 -2.01
CA TRP A 60 10.18 9.88 -1.93
C TRP A 60 9.24 9.96 -3.16
N PHE A 61 9.46 10.90 -4.09
CA PHE A 61 8.66 11.08 -5.30
C PHE A 61 9.30 10.47 -6.55
N ASP A 62 10.51 9.92 -6.41
CA ASP A 62 11.30 9.40 -7.53
C ASP A 62 11.03 7.92 -7.79
N GLY A 63 10.38 7.23 -6.85
CA GLY A 63 10.06 5.82 -6.95
C GLY A 63 9.13 5.47 -8.12
N ASP A 64 9.19 4.21 -8.56
CA ASP A 64 8.35 3.75 -9.65
C ASP A 64 6.87 3.75 -9.25
N GLY A 65 6.03 4.26 -10.15
CA GLY A 65 4.59 4.39 -9.92
C GLY A 65 3.88 3.04 -9.78
N MET A 66 2.87 3.03 -8.93
CA MET A 66 2.00 1.90 -8.64
C MET A 66 0.56 2.41 -8.47
N LEU A 67 -0.38 1.64 -9.02
CA LEU A 67 -1.80 1.90 -8.90
C LEU A 67 -2.43 0.95 -7.88
N CYS A 68 -3.27 1.49 -7.00
CA CYS A 68 -4.14 0.72 -6.13
C CYS A 68 -5.60 0.97 -6.52
N ALA A 69 -6.37 -0.11 -6.65
CA ALA A 69 -7.82 -0.06 -6.89
C ALA A 69 -8.56 -0.61 -5.66
N PHE A 70 -9.67 0.04 -5.30
CA PHE A 70 -10.57 -0.33 -4.21
C PHE A 70 -12.02 -0.35 -4.70
#